data_AF-A0A7C5TU13-F1
#
_entry.id   AF-A0A7C5TU13-F1
#
_cell.length_a   1.000
_cell.length_b   1.000
_cell.length_c   1.000
_cell.angle_alpha   90.00
_cell.angle_beta   90.00
_cell.angle_gamma   90.00
#
_symmetry.space_group_name_H-M   'P 1'
#
loop_
_entity.id
_entity.type
_entity.pdbx_description
1 polymer ?
#
loop_
_entity_poly.entity_id
_entity_poly.type
_entity_poly.pdbx_seq_one_letter_code
_entity_poly.pdbx_strand_id
1 'polypeptide(L)'
;TSEGVLRLRNARHRLDTRPPDPACDCYTCRHYTRAYLRHLRQAGEILGARLATWHNLHYYQRLMREMRAAILAGRFEEWRGEFYARRGAPPPQ
;
A
#
# COMPACT_ATOMS: atom_id res chain seq x y z
N THR A 1 -0.39 1.34 1.03
CA THR A 1 -0.82 1.29 -0.37
C THR A 1 -0.49 2.62 -1.03
N SER A 2 -0.60 2.69 -2.36
CA SER A 2 -0.44 3.88 -3.18
C SER A 2 -1.32 5.05 -2.69
N GLU A 3 -2.55 4.74 -2.29
CA GLU A 3 -3.55 5.70 -1.79
C GLU A 3 -3.48 5.94 -0.26
N GLY A 4 -2.53 5.32 0.45
CA GLY A 4 -2.35 5.52 1.90
C GLY A 4 -2.49 4.26 2.76
N VAL A 5 -3.01 4.42 3.99
CA VAL A 5 -3.05 3.34 4.98
C VAL A 5 -4.34 2.52 4.84
N LEU A 6 -4.21 1.24 4.50
CA LEU A 6 -5.33 0.31 4.45
C LEU A 6 -5.54 -0.39 5.80
N ARG A 7 -6.63 -0.06 6.49
CA ARG A 7 -7.03 -0.75 7.74
C ARG A 7 -7.82 -2.02 7.44
N LEU A 8 -7.11 -3.16 7.27
CA LEU A 8 -7.69 -4.46 6.88
C LEU A 8 -8.82 -4.97 7.78
N ARG A 9 -8.83 -4.62 9.08
CA ARG A 9 -9.87 -5.05 10.02
C ARG A 9 -11.24 -4.37 9.80
N ASN A 10 -11.29 -3.28 9.05
CA ASN A 10 -12.53 -2.54 8.82
C ASN A 10 -13.61 -3.43 8.17
N ALA A 11 -14.86 -3.30 8.64
CA ALA A 11 -15.98 -4.13 8.17
C ALA A 11 -16.23 -4.02 6.66
N ARG A 12 -15.99 -2.85 6.05
CA ARG A 12 -16.11 -2.60 4.60
C ARG A 12 -15.33 -3.57 3.73
N HIS A 13 -14.27 -4.19 4.27
CA HIS A 13 -13.43 -5.12 3.50
C HIS A 13 -13.91 -6.57 3.55
N ARG A 14 -15.01 -6.89 4.26
CA ARG A 14 -15.50 -8.26 4.46
C ARG A 14 -15.74 -9.03 3.15
N LEU A 15 -16.26 -8.36 2.12
CA LEU A 15 -16.58 -8.95 0.80
C LEU A 15 -15.82 -8.24 -0.32
N ASP A 16 -14.78 -7.46 0.01
CA ASP A 16 -14.02 -6.68 -0.97
C ASP A 16 -13.02 -7.61 -1.70
N THR A 17 -13.36 -7.99 -2.93
CA THR A 17 -12.56 -8.87 -3.80
C THR A 17 -11.40 -8.14 -4.48
N ARG A 18 -11.28 -6.82 -4.32
CA ARG A 18 -10.14 -6.07 -4.84
C ARG A 18 -8.85 -6.43 -4.10
N PRO A 19 -7.68 -6.26 -4.75
CA PRO A 19 -6.40 -6.42 -4.08
C PRO A 19 -6.21 -5.33 -3.00
N PRO A 20 -5.24 -5.49 -2.08
CA PRO A 20 -4.91 -4.45 -1.10
C PRO A 20 -4.65 -3.10 -1.76
N ASP A 21 -3.86 -3.13 -2.83
CA ASP A 21 -3.44 -1.97 -3.60
C ASP A 21 -3.48 -2.31 -5.10
N PRO A 22 -4.44 -1.76 -5.88
CA PRO A 22 -4.54 -2.02 -7.31
C PRO A 22 -3.33 -1.55 -8.12
N ALA A 23 -2.55 -0.60 -7.60
CA ALA A 23 -1.35 -0.10 -8.26
C ALA A 23 -0.09 -0.90 -7.88
N CYS A 24 -0.19 -1.97 -7.08
CA CYS A 24 0.94 -2.75 -6.60
C CYS A 24 1.03 -4.12 -7.28
N ASP A 25 2.23 -4.48 -7.71
CA ASP A 25 2.59 -5.71 -8.42
C ASP A 25 3.25 -6.77 -7.52
N CYS A 26 3.22 -6.59 -6.19
CA CYS A 26 3.77 -7.59 -5.27
C CYS A 26 2.93 -8.88 -5.25
N TYR A 27 3.52 -9.98 -4.80
CA TYR A 27 2.85 -11.28 -4.68
C TYR A 27 1.50 -11.18 -3.94
N THR A 28 1.45 -10.46 -2.82
CA THR A 28 0.21 -10.29 -2.06
C THR A 28 -0.90 -9.63 -2.89
N CYS A 29 -0.56 -8.59 -3.67
CA CYS A 29 -1.55 -7.83 -4.45
C CYS A 29 -1.97 -8.54 -5.74
N ARG A 30 -1.14 -9.43 -6.28
CA ARG A 30 -1.48 -10.22 -7.47
C ARG A 30 -2.35 -11.44 -7.17
N HIS A 31 -2.28 -11.97 -5.95
CA HIS A 31 -2.88 -13.27 -5.62
C HIS A 31 -3.96 -13.24 -4.54
N TYR A 32 -4.09 -12.16 -3.76
CA TYR A 32 -5.02 -12.12 -2.63
C TYR A 32 -5.90 -10.87 -2.62
N THR A 33 -7.09 -11.04 -2.04
CA THR A 33 -8.09 -9.99 -1.90
C THR A 33 -8.07 -9.36 -0.51
N ARG A 34 -8.63 -8.16 -0.39
CA ARG A 34 -8.84 -7.49 0.90
C ARG A 34 -9.72 -8.33 1.84
N ALA A 35 -10.74 -8.99 1.31
CA ALA A 35 -11.61 -9.90 2.06
C ALA A 35 -10.82 -11.07 2.69
N TYR A 36 -9.97 -11.72 1.90
CA TYR A 36 -9.18 -12.84 2.38
C TYR A 36 -8.15 -12.42 3.44
N LEU A 37 -7.44 -11.30 3.21
CA LEU A 37 -6.49 -10.78 4.20
C LEU A 37 -7.17 -10.34 5.50
N ARG A 38 -8.37 -9.75 5.41
CA ARG A 38 -9.18 -9.44 6.59
C ARG A 38 -9.54 -10.70 7.36
N HIS A 39 -9.99 -11.75 6.67
CA HIS A 39 -10.30 -13.03 7.28
C HIS A 39 -9.08 -13.61 8.03
N LEU A 40 -7.92 -13.70 7.39
CA LEU A 40 -6.68 -14.17 8.03
C LEU A 40 -6.32 -13.34 9.27
N ARG A 41 -6.47 -12.01 9.19
CA ARG A 41 -6.18 -11.10 10.31
C ARG A 41 -7.17 -11.21 11.46
N GLN A 42 -8.39 -11.66 11.20
CA GLN A 42 -9.41 -11.92 12.23
C GLN A 42 -9.24 -13.30 12.86
N ALA A 43 -8.88 -14.30 12.07
CA ALA A 43 -8.57 -15.64 12.55
C ALA A 43 -7.26 -15.71 13.36
N GLY A 44 -6.41 -14.69 13.28
CA GLY A 44 -5.11 -14.69 13.98
C GLY A 44 -4.03 -15.48 13.24
N GLU A 45 -4.26 -15.78 11.96
CA GLU A 45 -3.36 -16.59 11.15
C GLU A 45 -2.05 -15.86 10.82
N ILE A 46 -0.91 -16.53 11.02
CA ILE A 46 0.42 -15.97 10.77
C ILE A 46 0.61 -15.56 9.30
N LEU A 47 -0.06 -16.25 8.38
CA LEU A 47 -0.03 -15.93 6.96
C LEU A 47 -0.49 -14.49 6.69
N GLY A 48 -1.49 -13.99 7.45
CA GLY A 48 -1.96 -12.62 7.32
C GLY A 48 -0.87 -11.59 7.64
N ALA A 49 -0.05 -11.85 8.66
CA ALA A 49 1.09 -10.99 9.00
C ALA A 49 2.18 -11.07 7.93
N ARG A 50 2.51 -12.27 7.43
CA ARG A 50 3.52 -12.48 6.38
C ARG A 50 3.17 -11.73 5.09
N LEU A 51 1.93 -11.87 4.61
CA LEU A 51 1.45 -11.22 3.40
C LEU A 51 1.41 -9.69 3.53
N ALA A 52 1.04 -9.17 4.70
CA ALA A 52 1.08 -7.75 5.00
C ALA A 52 2.53 -7.22 4.98
N THR A 53 3.48 -7.93 5.60
CA THR A 53 4.90 -7.58 5.58
C THR A 53 5.45 -7.57 4.16
N TRP A 54 5.14 -8.58 3.34
CA TRP A 54 5.54 -8.63 1.94
C TRP A 54 5.03 -7.42 1.15
N HIS A 55 3.75 -7.07 1.29
CA HIS A 55 3.20 -5.88 0.63
C HIS A 55 3.88 -4.60 1.11
N ASN A 56 4.03 -4.42 2.43
CA ASN A 56 4.60 -3.21 3.00
C ASN A 56 6.06 -3.02 2.57
N LEU A 57 6.90 -4.05 2.65
CA LEU A 57 8.30 -3.95 2.23
C LEU A 57 8.41 -3.63 0.73
N HIS A 58 7.65 -4.33 -0.12
CA HIS A 58 7.65 -4.04 -1.55
C HIS A 58 7.24 -2.59 -1.84
N TYR A 59 6.20 -2.11 -1.15
CA TYR A 59 5.74 -0.74 -1.24
C TYR A 59 6.82 0.27 -0.83
N TYR A 60 7.48 0.07 0.31
CA TYR A 60 8.57 0.95 0.76
C TYR A 60 9.74 0.96 -0.23
N GLN A 61 10.12 -0.19 -0.78
CA GLN A 61 11.19 -0.26 -1.78
C GLN A 61 10.84 0.51 -3.06
N ARG A 62 9.59 0.42 -3.50
CA ARG A 62 9.09 1.21 -4.63
C ARG A 62 9.05 2.70 -4.33
N LEU A 63 8.54 3.09 -3.16
CA LEU A 63 8.51 4.47 -2.71
C LEU A 63 9.90 5.11 -2.74
N MET A 64 10.89 4.45 -2.13
CA MET A 64 12.26 4.96 -2.08
C MET A 64 12.90 5.03 -3.47
N ARG A 65 12.54 4.12 -4.40
CA ARG A 65 12.99 4.18 -5.79
C ARG A 65 12.40 5.38 -6.53
N GLU A 66 11.11 5.62 -6.39
CA GLU A 66 10.43 6.79 -6.99
C GLU A 66 11.04 8.10 -6.46
N MET A 67 11.28 8.20 -5.14
CA MET A 67 11.94 9.35 -4.52
C MET A 67 13.33 9.61 -5.11
N ARG A 68 14.18 8.58 -5.17
CA ARG A 68 15.53 8.70 -5.74
C ARG A 68 15.48 9.15 -7.20
N ALA A 69 14.57 8.60 -7.99
CA ALA A 69 14.41 9.00 -9.39
C ALA A 69 13.97 10.46 -9.53
N ALA A 70 13.06 10.94 -8.68
CA ALA A 70 12.62 12.33 -8.69
C ALA A 70 13.73 13.30 -8.27
N ILE A 71 14.56 12.93 -7.29
CA ILE A 71 15.74 13.73 -6.88
C ILE A 71 16.73 13.83 -8.04
N LEU A 72 17.09 12.71 -8.68
CA LEU A 72 18.03 12.70 -9.81
C LEU A 72 17.52 13.49 -11.01
N ALA A 73 16.20 13.57 -11.20
CA ALA A 73 15.56 14.35 -12.26
C ALA A 73 15.26 15.80 -11.86
N GLY A 74 15.67 16.28 -10.67
CA GLY A 74 15.42 17.65 -10.21
C GLY A 74 13.94 18.00 -9.97
N ARG A 75 13.06 17.00 -9.87
CA ARG A 75 11.60 17.16 -9.77
C ARG A 75 11.01 16.61 -8.47
N PHE A 76 11.81 16.61 -7.41
CA PHE A 76 11.39 16.05 -6.12
C PHE A 76 10.19 16.79 -5.50
N GLU A 77 10.12 18.12 -5.64
CA GLU A 77 9.02 18.92 -5.10
C GLU A 77 7.68 18.62 -5.78
N GLU A 78 7.68 18.48 -7.11
CA GLU A 78 6.52 18.03 -7.89
C GLU A 78 6.07 16.64 -7.43
N TRP A 79 7.01 15.68 -7.37
CA TRP A 79 6.73 14.33 -6.91
C TRP A 79 6.17 14.30 -5.47
N ARG A 80 6.70 15.16 -4.57
CA ARG A 80 6.22 15.31 -3.20
C ARG A 80 4.77 15.81 -3.19
N GLY A 81 4.46 16.83 -4.00
CA GLY A 81 3.09 17.33 -4.17
C GLY A 81 2.12 16.24 -4.63
N GLU A 82 2.46 15.52 -5.70
CA GLU A 82 1.67 14.40 -6.22
C GLU A 82 1.47 13.27 -5.20
N PHE A 83 2.52 12.94 -4.45
CA PHE A 83 2.51 11.91 -3.43
C PHE A 83 1.51 12.19 -2.31
N TYR A 84 1.47 13.44 -1.83
CA TYR A 84 0.56 13.89 -0.79
C TYR A 84 -0.87 14.09 -1.33
N ALA A 85 -1.01 14.63 -2.54
CA ALA A 85 -2.31 14.79 -3.22
C ALA A 85 -3.04 13.44 -3.40
N ARG A 86 -2.33 12.39 -3.83
CA ARG A 86 -2.89 11.02 -3.97
C ARG A 86 -3.42 10.43 -2.66
N ARG A 87 -3.00 10.95 -1.51
CA ARG A 87 -3.40 10.48 -0.18
C ARG A 87 -4.41 11.38 0.52
N GLY A 88 -4.80 12.49 -0.13
CA GLY A 88 -5.68 13.49 0.46
C GLY A 88 -5.10 14.13 1.73
N ALA A 89 -3.78 14.19 1.87
CA ALA A 89 -3.11 14.79 3.01
C ALA A 89 -2.17 15.90 2.52
N PRO A 90 -2.06 17.05 3.20
CA PRO A 90 -1.07 18.06 2.85
C PRO A 90 0.34 17.56 3.18
N PRO A 91 1.38 18.03 2.44
CA PRO A 91 2.76 17.81 2.86
C PRO A 91 3.00 18.42 4.24
N PRO A 92 3.78 17.76 5.11
CA PRO A 92 4.19 18.33 6.39
C PRO A 92 5.01 19.61 6.16
N GLN A 93 4.83 20.57 7.07
CA GLN A 93 5.58 21.83 7.10
C GLN A 93 7.05 21.58 7.45
#